data_AF-A0A2R4T9L1-F1
#
_entry.id   AF-A0A2R4T9L1-F1
#
_cell.length_a   1.000
_cell.length_b   1.000
_cell.length_c   1.000
_cell.angle_alpha   90.00
_cell.angle_beta   90.00
_cell.angle_gamma   90.00
#
_symmetry.space_group_name_H-M   'P 1'
#
loop_
_entity.id
_entity.type
_entity.pdbx_description
1 polymer ?
#
loop_
_entity_poly.entity_id
_entity_poly.type
_entity_poly.pdbx_seq_one_letter_code
_entity_poly.pdbx_strand_id
1 'polypeptide(L)'
;MPSIALYYPWMHFQDDNWLKLALLTWDRIVRMRPGVVEDRDRELVRQLRTETDFIVEAAPSPTVLKTVAETFNEILDTAPDRIVERYGLDEFLEETDATDWLGYVPPLSQGTWQGRRGCVHSGWVVTCGVELA
;
A
#
# COMPACT_ATOMS: atom_id res chain seq x y z
N MET A 1 3.96 19.11 -16.85
CA MET A 1 5.22 18.57 -16.29
C MET A 1 4.95 17.13 -15.94
N PRO A 2 5.80 16.16 -16.32
CA PRO A 2 5.57 14.78 -15.96
C PRO A 2 5.60 14.66 -14.42
N SER A 3 4.56 14.11 -13.83
CA SER A 3 4.41 13.92 -12.40
C SER A 3 4.55 12.43 -12.06
N ILE A 4 5.43 12.14 -11.10
CA ILE A 4 5.70 10.79 -10.62
C ILE A 4 5.31 10.68 -9.15
N ALA A 5 4.54 9.64 -8.80
CA ALA A 5 4.12 9.37 -7.44
C ALA A 5 4.83 8.14 -6.86
N LEU A 6 5.04 8.10 -5.54
CA LEU A 6 5.54 6.92 -4.83
C LEU A 6 4.38 6.23 -4.11
N TYR A 7 4.15 4.96 -4.42
CA TYR A 7 3.18 4.11 -3.72
C TYR A 7 3.84 3.43 -2.51
N TYR A 8 3.37 3.78 -1.32
CA TYR A 8 3.83 3.31 -0.01
C TYR A 8 2.66 3.38 0.99
N PRO A 9 2.52 2.50 2.00
CA PRO A 9 3.48 1.49 2.50
C PRO A 9 3.41 0.10 1.86
N TRP A 10 2.37 -0.20 1.09
CA TRP A 10 2.14 -1.57 0.63
C TRP A 10 2.92 -1.94 -0.63
N MET A 11 3.39 -3.19 -0.69
CA MET A 11 4.10 -3.75 -1.86
C MET A 11 3.16 -4.23 -2.99
N HIS A 12 1.83 -4.19 -2.75
CA HIS A 12 0.79 -4.50 -3.73
C HIS A 12 -0.35 -3.48 -3.60
N PHE A 13 -1.01 -3.17 -4.72
CA PHE A 13 -2.11 -2.20 -4.73
C PHE A 13 -3.35 -2.80 -4.05
N GLN A 14 -3.89 -2.08 -3.07
CA GLN A 14 -5.05 -2.52 -2.28
C GLN A 14 -6.39 -2.36 -3.02
N ASP A 15 -6.51 -1.32 -3.85
CA ASP A 15 -7.76 -0.92 -4.51
C ASP A 15 -7.53 -0.54 -5.97
N ASP A 16 -8.25 -1.22 -6.85
CA ASP A 16 -8.23 -1.01 -8.30
C ASP A 16 -8.86 0.33 -8.70
N ASN A 17 -9.84 0.84 -7.94
CA ASN A 17 -10.45 2.15 -8.20
C ASN A 17 -9.47 3.27 -7.91
N TRP A 18 -8.69 3.14 -6.83
CA TRP A 18 -7.60 4.07 -6.54
C TRP A 18 -6.60 4.09 -7.68
N LEU A 19 -6.20 2.92 -8.21
CA LEU A 19 -5.25 2.83 -9.31
C LEU A 19 -5.78 3.48 -10.61
N LYS A 20 -7.07 3.31 -10.90
CA LYS A 20 -7.72 3.98 -12.05
C LYS A 20 -7.74 5.49 -11.92
N LEU A 21 -8.03 6.03 -10.73
CA LEU A 21 -7.94 7.47 -10.49
C LEU A 21 -6.51 7.96 -10.61
N ALA A 22 -5.56 7.15 -10.17
CA ALA A 22 -4.14 7.45 -10.24
C ALA A 22 -3.64 7.56 -11.70
N LEU A 23 -4.13 6.70 -12.59
CA LEU A 23 -3.86 6.76 -14.05
C LEU A 23 -4.30 8.08 -14.70
N LEU A 24 -5.32 8.74 -14.16
CA LEU A 24 -5.81 10.02 -14.67
C LEU A 24 -5.04 11.22 -14.10
N THR A 25 -4.28 11.01 -13.03
CA THR A 25 -3.66 12.08 -12.24
C THR A 25 -2.16 12.16 -12.46
N TRP A 26 -1.48 11.00 -12.51
CA TRP A 26 -0.03 10.91 -12.61
C TRP A 26 0.38 10.28 -13.93
N ASP A 27 1.59 10.59 -14.38
CA ASP A 27 2.14 9.98 -15.58
C ASP A 27 2.76 8.62 -15.27
N ARG A 28 3.32 8.45 -14.06
CA ARG A 28 3.92 7.20 -13.57
C ARG A 28 3.80 7.07 -12.06
N ILE A 29 3.81 5.83 -11.59
CA ILE A 29 3.86 5.50 -10.17
C ILE A 29 5.03 4.56 -9.91
N VAL A 30 5.89 4.94 -8.97
CA VAL A 30 6.94 4.08 -8.44
C VAL A 30 6.37 3.27 -7.28
N ARG A 31 6.62 1.96 -7.27
CA ARG A 31 6.29 1.06 -6.17
C ARG A 31 7.55 0.36 -5.70
N MET A 32 7.77 0.35 -4.38
CA MET A 32 8.84 -0.47 -3.82
C MET A 32 8.43 -1.94 -3.79
N ARG A 33 9.14 -2.80 -4.53
CA ARG A 33 8.93 -4.25 -4.51
C ARG A 33 10.27 -4.97 -4.50
N PRO A 34 10.65 -5.65 -3.40
CA PRO A 34 11.78 -6.56 -3.40
C PRO A 34 11.48 -7.77 -4.28
N GLY A 35 12.43 -8.21 -5.11
CA GLY A 35 12.24 -9.31 -6.07
C GLY A 35 12.00 -10.69 -5.46
N VAL A 36 12.15 -10.83 -4.13
CA VAL A 36 11.98 -12.09 -3.39
C VAL A 36 10.55 -12.31 -2.86
N VAL A 37 9.64 -11.34 -3.03
CA VAL A 37 8.28 -11.41 -2.51
C VAL A 37 7.33 -11.96 -3.57
N GLU A 38 6.44 -12.87 -3.17
CA GLU A 38 5.40 -13.42 -4.05
C GLU A 38 4.50 -12.33 -4.62
N ASP A 39 4.12 -12.51 -5.90
CA ASP A 39 3.24 -11.55 -6.58
C ASP A 39 1.78 -11.69 -6.15
N ARG A 40 1.35 -10.81 -5.24
CA ARG A 40 -0.04 -10.68 -4.78
C ARG A 40 -0.86 -9.66 -5.57
N ASP A 41 -0.37 -9.21 -6.73
CA ASP A 41 -1.09 -8.25 -7.55
C ASP A 41 -2.39 -8.84 -8.10
N ARG A 42 -3.43 -8.00 -8.14
CA ARG A 42 -4.69 -8.30 -8.83
C ARG A 42 -4.48 -8.26 -10.34
N GLU A 43 -5.41 -8.87 -11.08
CA GLU A 43 -5.31 -9.01 -12.53
C GLU A 43 -5.14 -7.67 -13.26
N LEU A 44 -5.87 -6.62 -12.85
CA LEU A 44 -5.74 -5.28 -13.43
C LEU A 44 -4.30 -4.74 -13.33
N VAL A 45 -3.67 -4.93 -12.18
CA VAL A 45 -2.30 -4.45 -11.94
C VAL A 45 -1.31 -5.22 -12.81
N ARG A 46 -1.49 -6.53 -12.94
CA ARG A 46 -0.66 -7.39 -13.80
C ARG A 46 -0.79 -6.96 -15.26
N GLN A 47 -2.02 -6.76 -15.73
CA GLN A 47 -2.29 -6.29 -17.08
C GLN A 47 -1.63 -4.92 -17.35
N LEU A 48 -1.81 -3.96 -16.44
CA LEU A 48 -1.20 -2.63 -16.58
C LEU A 48 0.33 -2.69 -16.62
N ARG A 49 0.95 -3.58 -15.84
CA ARG A 49 2.41 -3.78 -15.88
C ARG A 49 2.91 -4.41 -17.16
N THR A 50 2.12 -5.29 -17.77
CA THR A 50 2.49 -5.95 -19.04
C THR A 50 2.26 -5.03 -20.23
N GLU A 51 1.21 -4.22 -20.20
CA GLU A 51 0.79 -3.40 -21.34
C GLU A 51 1.36 -1.98 -21.32
N THR A 52 1.83 -1.47 -20.16
CA THR A 52 2.23 -0.06 -20.00
C THR A 52 3.44 0.12 -19.09
N ASP A 53 4.16 1.24 -19.27
CA ASP A 53 5.24 1.68 -18.38
C ASP A 53 4.73 2.54 -17.20
N PHE A 54 3.44 2.44 -16.85
CA PHE A 54 2.84 3.28 -15.81
C PHE A 54 3.36 2.93 -14.41
N ILE A 55 3.54 1.64 -14.12
CA ILE A 55 4.01 1.14 -12.82
C ILE A 55 5.49 0.82 -12.92
N VAL A 56 6.30 1.58 -12.20
CA VAL A 56 7.75 1.40 -12.12
C VAL A 56 8.10 0.69 -10.82
N GLU A 57 8.72 -0.48 -10.91
CA GLU A 57 9.17 -1.22 -9.73
C GLU A 57 10.56 -0.76 -9.30
N ALA A 58 10.65 -0.25 -8.08
CA ALA A 58 11.91 0.04 -7.44
C ALA A 58 12.24 -1.09 -6.45
N ALA A 59 13.38 -1.73 -6.67
CA ALA A 59 13.96 -2.65 -5.70
C ALA A 59 15.29 -2.06 -5.19
N PRO A 60 15.52 -2.02 -3.87
CA PRO A 60 16.84 -1.68 -3.36
C PRO A 60 17.86 -2.74 -3.82
N SER A 61 19.10 -2.31 -4.08
CA SER A 61 20.13 -3.24 -4.53
C SER A 61 20.48 -4.26 -3.43
N PRO A 62 20.92 -5.48 -3.78
CA PRO A 62 21.35 -6.47 -2.79
C PRO A 62 22.46 -5.96 -1.86
N THR A 63 23.35 -5.11 -2.38
CA THR A 63 24.41 -4.47 -1.60
C THR A 63 23.84 -3.53 -0.53
N VAL A 64 22.88 -2.67 -0.90
CA VAL A 64 22.25 -1.76 0.06
C VAL A 64 21.49 -2.53 1.12
N LEU A 65 20.75 -3.58 0.71
CA LEU A 65 20.06 -4.47 1.65
C LEU A 65 21.01 -5.12 2.64
N LYS A 66 22.15 -5.63 2.15
CA LYS A 66 23.19 -6.23 3.00
C LYS A 66 23.76 -5.22 4.00
N THR A 67 24.13 -4.03 3.55
CA THR A 67 24.66 -2.98 4.42
C THR A 67 23.67 -2.58 5.50
N VAL A 68 22.40 -2.35 5.14
CA VAL A 68 21.36 -1.99 6.12
C VAL A 68 21.14 -3.13 7.12
N ALA A 69 21.13 -4.38 6.66
CA ALA A 69 20.99 -5.54 7.55
C ALA A 69 22.16 -5.66 8.52
N GLU A 70 23.39 -5.49 8.06
CA GLU A 70 24.60 -5.52 8.90
C GLU A 70 24.59 -4.40 9.94
N THR A 71 24.30 -3.16 9.53
CA THR A 71 24.19 -2.02 10.46
C THR A 71 23.05 -2.20 11.46
N PHE A 72 21.92 -2.74 11.03
CA PHE A 72 20.81 -3.02 11.93
C PHE A 72 21.17 -4.08 12.96
N ASN A 73 21.82 -5.17 12.54
CA ASN A 73 22.27 -6.22 13.46
C ASN A 73 23.29 -5.69 14.46
N GLU A 74 24.23 -4.83 14.04
CA GLU A 74 25.17 -4.18 14.96
C GLU A 74 24.46 -3.38 16.06
N ILE A 75 23.37 -2.68 15.72
CA ILE A 75 22.54 -1.95 16.69
C ILE A 75 21.85 -2.92 17.65
N LEU A 76 21.29 -4.02 17.15
CA LEU A 76 20.66 -5.06 17.97
C LEU A 76 21.66 -5.67 18.96
N ASP A 77 22.86 -5.99 18.50
CA ASP A 77 23.92 -6.61 19.29
C ASP A 77 24.51 -5.65 20.35
N THR A 78 24.55 -4.35 20.06
CA THR A 78 25.16 -3.34 20.94
C THR A 78 24.35 -3.07 22.20
N ALA A 79 23.02 -3.12 22.14
CA ALA A 79 22.16 -2.74 23.26
C ALA A 79 20.80 -3.45 23.24
N PRO A 80 20.75 -4.78 23.40
CA PRO A 80 19.52 -5.56 23.30
C PRO A 80 18.46 -5.10 24.31
N ASP A 81 18.85 -4.86 25.57
CA ASP A 81 17.91 -4.48 26.64
C ASP A 81 17.19 -3.16 26.36
N ARG A 82 17.89 -2.19 25.74
CA ARG A 82 17.31 -0.88 25.40
C ARG A 82 16.26 -0.96 24.31
N ILE A 83 16.40 -1.93 23.40
CA ILE A 83 15.46 -2.12 22.29
C ILE A 83 14.20 -2.79 22.83
N VAL A 84 14.36 -3.81 23.67
CA VAL A 84 13.23 -4.46 24.35
C VAL A 84 12.44 -3.46 25.18
N GLU A 85 13.11 -2.66 26.02
CA GLU A 85 12.45 -1.64 26.86
C GLU A 85 11.72 -0.59 26.03
N ARG A 86 12.32 -0.11 24.92
CA ARG A 86 11.75 0.98 24.12
C ARG A 86 10.61 0.53 23.21
N TYR A 87 10.67 -0.68 22.69
CA TYR A 87 9.75 -1.18 21.67
C TYR A 87 8.82 -2.30 22.18
N GLY A 88 8.94 -2.73 23.44
CA GLY A 88 8.01 -3.67 24.08
C GLY A 88 8.01 -5.06 23.44
N LEU A 89 9.18 -5.54 22.99
CA LEU A 89 9.29 -6.80 22.26
C LEU A 89 9.04 -8.07 23.10
N ASP A 90 8.89 -7.94 24.42
CA ASP A 90 8.60 -9.06 25.32
C ASP A 90 7.17 -9.61 25.16
N GLU A 91 6.23 -8.84 24.60
CA GLU A 91 4.81 -9.23 24.48
C GLU A 91 4.50 -9.96 23.15
N PHE A 92 5.44 -10.00 22.19
CA PHE A 92 5.20 -10.46 20.81
C PHE A 92 5.41 -11.96 20.56
N LEU A 93 5.93 -12.73 21.52
CA LEU A 93 6.35 -14.13 21.30
C LEU A 93 5.33 -15.20 21.73
N GLU A 94 4.19 -14.85 22.33
CA GLU A 94 3.19 -15.85 22.74
C GLU A 94 2.13 -16.19 21.68
N GLU A 95 2.02 -15.43 20.58
CA GLU A 95 0.95 -15.65 19.60
C GLU A 95 1.50 -15.72 18.17
N THR A 96 2.25 -16.80 17.89
CA THR A 96 2.50 -17.25 16.52
C THR A 96 1.56 -18.40 16.17
N ASP A 97 0.25 -18.12 16.18
CA ASP A 97 -0.67 -18.89 15.37
C ASP A 97 -0.75 -18.21 14.00
N ALA A 98 -0.19 -18.88 13.00
CA ALA A 98 0.21 -18.32 11.70
C ALA A 98 -0.95 -17.95 10.74
N THR A 99 -2.11 -17.52 11.26
CA THR A 99 -3.30 -17.25 10.42
C THR A 99 -3.87 -15.83 10.56
N ASP A 100 -3.34 -14.96 11.44
CA ASP A 100 -3.96 -13.65 11.74
C ASP A 100 -3.14 -12.42 11.31
N TRP A 101 -2.53 -12.43 10.12
CA TRP A 101 -1.86 -11.25 9.55
C TRP A 101 -2.82 -10.26 8.84
N LEU A 102 -4.10 -10.21 9.23
CA LEU A 102 -5.11 -9.28 8.66
C LEU A 102 -5.32 -7.99 9.48
N GLY A 103 -4.59 -7.81 10.58
CA GLY A 103 -4.91 -6.79 11.60
C GLY A 103 -4.36 -5.36 11.42
N TYR A 104 -3.59 -5.03 10.38
CA TYR A 104 -3.10 -3.64 10.26
C TYR A 104 -4.18 -2.70 9.70
N VAL A 105 -4.82 -1.94 10.59
CA VAL A 105 -5.66 -0.78 10.25
C VAL A 105 -4.76 0.47 10.24
N PRO A 106 -4.55 1.14 9.08
CA PRO A 106 -3.73 2.34 9.03
C PRO A 106 -4.28 3.45 9.92
N PRO A 107 -3.44 4.25 10.61
CA PRO A 107 -3.87 5.32 11.51
C PRO A 107 -4.46 6.54 10.78
N LEU A 108 -4.48 6.53 9.45
CA LEU A 108 -5.15 7.54 8.66
C LEU A 108 -6.55 7.03 8.30
N SER A 109 -7.59 7.66 8.87
CA SER A 109 -8.94 7.53 8.33
C SER A 109 -8.88 7.97 6.87
N GLN A 110 -8.90 7.03 5.93
CA GLN A 110 -9.18 7.35 4.54
C GLN A 110 -10.58 7.97 4.54
N GLY A 111 -10.63 9.30 4.42
CA GLY A 111 -11.85 10.07 4.56
C GLY A 111 -12.94 9.44 3.72
N THR A 112 -14.03 9.05 4.37
CA THR A 112 -15.27 8.67 3.69
C THR A 112 -15.69 9.84 2.83
N TRP A 113 -15.58 9.71 1.50
CA TRP A 113 -16.24 10.61 0.57
C TRP A 113 -17.76 10.41 0.73
N GLN A 114 -18.38 11.13 1.65
CA GLN A 114 -19.83 11.23 1.75
C GLN A 114 -20.37 12.12 0.63
N GLY A 115 -20.39 11.59 -0.59
CA GLY A 115 -21.35 12.04 -1.58
C GLY A 115 -22.74 11.60 -1.12
N ARG A 116 -23.54 12.53 -0.57
CA ARG A 116 -24.95 12.28 -0.26
C ARG A 116 -25.68 11.97 -1.58
N ARG A 117 -25.86 10.68 -1.89
CA ARG A 117 -26.78 10.22 -2.93
C ARG A 117 -28.21 10.37 -2.41
N GLY A 118 -28.87 11.47 -2.78
CA GLY A 118 -30.32 11.59 -2.67
C GLY A 118 -30.97 10.96 -3.89
N CYS A 119 -31.42 9.72 -3.79
CA CYS A 119 -32.26 9.11 -4.83
C CYS A 119 -33.74 9.33 -4.47
N VAL A 120 -34.44 10.19 -5.21
CA VAL A 120 -35.90 10.28 -5.11
C VAL A 120 -36.51 9.16 -5.97
N HIS A 121 -37.34 8.32 -5.36
CA HIS A 121 -38.09 7.28 -6.08
C HIS A 121 -39.45 7.82 -6.52
N SER A 122 -39.68 7.87 -7.83
CA SER A 122 -41.01 7.97 -8.41
C SER A 122 -41.12 7.00 -9.60
N GLY A 123 -41.74 5.84 -9.37
CA GLY A 123 -42.20 4.90 -10.39
C GLY A 123 -41.15 4.39 -11.39
N TRP A 124 -40.60 3.19 -11.13
CA TRP A 124 -39.84 2.31 -12.06
C TRP A 124 -38.81 2.95 -13.02
N VAL A 125 -38.32 4.15 -12.73
CA VAL A 125 -37.25 4.82 -13.47
C VAL A 125 -36.30 5.45 -12.46
N VAL A 126 -35.04 4.99 -12.44
CA VAL A 126 -33.96 5.64 -11.69
C VAL A 126 -33.24 6.58 -12.64
N THR A 127 -33.43 7.89 -12.46
CA THR A 127 -32.58 8.91 -13.07
C THR A 127 -31.57 9.38 -12.02
N CYS A 128 -30.29 9.11 -12.26
CA CYS A 128 -29.19 9.69 -11.49
C CYS A 128 -28.61 10.85 -12.32
N GLY A 129 -29.03 12.08 -12.03
CA GLY A 129 -28.40 13.30 -12.51
C GLY A 129 -27.40 13.81 -11.48
N VAL A 130 -26.24 14.32 -11.95
CA VAL A 130 -25.28 15.06 -11.13
C VAL A 130 -25.59 16.54 -11.33
N GLU A 131 -26.14 17.20 -10.31
CA GLU A 131 -26.29 18.66 -10.28
C GLU A 131 -25.05 19.26 -9.60
N LEU A 132 -24.28 20.03 -10.35
CA LEU A 132 -23.17 20.82 -9.85
C LEU A 132 -23.71 22.16 -9.36
N ALA A 133 -23.52 22.45 -8.08
CA ALA A 133 -23.56 23.81 -7.54
C ALA A 133 -22.21 24.13 -6.91
#